data_AF-X1CPB1-F1
#
_entry.id   AF-X1CPB1-F1
#
_cell.length_a   1.000
_cell.length_b   1.000
_cell.length_c   1.000
_cell.angle_alpha   90.00
_cell.angle_beta   90.00
_cell.angle_gamma   90.00
#
_symmetry.space_group_name_H-M   'P 1'
#
loop_
_entity.id
_entity.type
_entity.pdbx_description
1 polymer ?
#
loop_
_entity_poly.entity_id
_entity_poly.type
_entity_poly.pdbx_seq_one_letter_code
_entity_poly.pdbx_strand_id
1 'polypeptide(L)' 'MEAAIKMFKALSDETRLRIYLLLLQGELCVCELVNILNMEQSRISHSVRILKEA' A
#
# COMPACT_ATOMS: atom_id res chain seq x y z
N MET A 1 -6.69 -17.47 11.73
CA MET A 1 -5.59 -16.63 12.26
C MET A 1 -4.56 -16.29 11.18
N GLU A 2 -4.29 -17.20 10.24
CA GLU A 2 -3.34 -16.98 9.12
C GLU A 2 -3.60 -15.73 8.28
N ALA A 3 -4.86 -15.43 7.93
CA ALA A 3 -5.22 -14.24 7.17
C ALA A 3 -4.85 -12.94 7.91
N ALA A 4 -5.12 -12.87 9.22
CA ALA A 4 -4.73 -11.72 10.04
C ALA A 4 -3.21 -11.58 10.09
N ILE A 5 -2.47 -12.67 10.28
CA ILE A 5 -1.00 -12.66 10.27
C ILE A 5 -0.47 -12.15 8.92
N LYS A 6 -1.07 -12.57 7.80
CA LYS A 6 -0.69 -12.15 6.45
C LYS A 6 -0.95 -10.65 6.24
N MET A 7 -2.10 -10.15 6.67
CA MET A 7 -2.43 -8.72 6.64
C MET A 7 -1.46 -7.89 7.48
N PHE A 8 -1.17 -8.29 8.73
CA PHE A 8 -0.24 -7.56 9.58
C PHE A 8 1.20 -7.58 9.05
N LYS A 9 1.64 -8.68 8.41
CA LYS A 9 2.92 -8.72 7.70
C LYS A 9 2.95 -7.76 6.52
N ALA A 10 1.87 -7.67 5.74
CA ALA A 10 1.76 -6.68 4.67
C ALA A 10 1.80 -5.25 5.22
N LEU A 11 1.11 -4.95 6.31
CA LEU A 11 1.09 -3.62 6.92
C LEU A 11 2.36 -3.24 7.70
N SER A 12 3.26 -4.20 8.00
CA SER A 12 4.50 -3.95 8.75
C SER A 12 5.58 -3.14 8.00
N ASP A 13 5.34 -2.82 6.72
CA ASP A 13 6.23 -1.99 5.90
C ASP A 13 5.70 -0.56 5.82
N GLU A 14 6.61 0.40 6.02
CA GLU A 14 6.28 1.82 6.07
C GLU A 14 5.56 2.32 4.80
N THR A 15 6.01 1.89 3.62
CA THR A 15 5.43 2.34 2.34
C THR A 15 4.01 1.80 2.21
N ARG A 16 3.81 0.51 2.51
CA ARG A 16 2.49 -0.13 2.46
C ARG A 16 1.53 0.46 3.50
N LEU A 17 2.01 0.74 4.71
CA LEU A 17 1.19 1.39 5.73
C LEU A 17 0.76 2.79 5.31
N ARG A 18 1.69 3.59 4.74
CA ARG A 18 1.36 4.92 4.21
C ARG A 18 0.33 4.87 3.08
N ILE A 19 0.49 3.94 2.13
CA ILE A 19 -0.51 3.71 1.05
C ILE A 19 -1.87 3.36 1.64
N TYR A 20 -1.92 2.42 2.58
CA TYR A 20 -3.16 2.00 3.24
C TYR A 20 -3.86 3.18 3.93
N LEU A 21 -3.11 3.97 4.71
CA LEU A 21 -3.66 5.15 5.40
C LEU A 21 -4.19 6.21 4.44
N LEU A 22 -3.53 6.42 3.30
CA LEU A 22 -4.00 7.33 2.25
C LEU A 22 -5.31 6.83 1.63
N LEU A 23 -5.40 5.53 1.32
CA LEU A 23 -6.61 4.93 0.75
C LEU A 23 -7.80 4.90 1.72
N LEU A 24 -7.55 4.95 3.04
CA LEU A 24 -8.61 5.15 4.03
C LEU A 24 -9.23 6.55 3.97
N GLN A 25 -8.53 7.53 3.40
CA GLN A 25 -9.07 8.89 3.20
C GLN A 25 -9.89 9.02 1.91
N GLY A 26 -9.77 8.06 0.98
CA GLY A 26 -10.48 8.07 -0.29
C GLY A 26 -9.79 7.24 -1.36
N GLU A 27 -10.47 7.03 -2.48
CA GLU A 27 -9.89 6.36 -3.64
C GLU A 27 -8.80 7.22 -4.28
N LEU A 28 -7.64 6.62 -4.55
CA LEU A 28 -6.51 7.26 -5.22
C LEU A 28 -6.00 6.36 -6.33
N CYS A 29 -5.66 6.94 -7.48
CA CYS A 29 -4.97 6.22 -8.53
C CYS A 29 -3.47 6.08 -8.22
N VAL A 30 -2.79 5.17 -8.93
CA VAL A 30 -1.35 4.94 -8.76
C VAL A 30 -0.54 6.21 -9.03
N CYS A 31 -0.93 7.04 -9.99
CA CYS A 31 -0.24 8.29 -10.31
C CYS A 31 -0.30 9.29 -9.15
N GLU A 32 -1.45 9.38 -8.46
CA GLU A 32 -1.60 10.22 -7.28
C GLU A 32 -0.73 9.72 -6.13
N LEU A 33 -0.70 8.41 -5.89
CA LEU A 33 0.17 7.81 -4.86
C LEU A 33 1.66 8.06 -5.16
N VAL A 34 2.08 7.96 -6.41
CA VAL A 34 3.45 8.30 -6.86
C VAL A 34 3.78 9.75 -6.52
N ASN A 35 2.87 10.67 -6.84
CA ASN A 35 3.06 12.11 -6.58
C ASN A 35 3.08 12.42 -5.07
N ILE A 36 2.16 11.86 -4.29
CA ILE A 36 2.03 12.10 -2.84
C ILE A 36 3.22 11.52 -2.06
N LEU A 37 3.64 10.29 -2.42
CA LEU A 37 4.69 9.58 -1.71
C LEU A 37 6.09 9.89 -2.26
N ASN A 38 6.17 10.57 -3.41
CA ASN A 38 7.41 10.90 -4.11
C ASN A 38 8.29 9.65 -4.32
N MET A 39 7.69 8.60 -4.88
CA MET A 39 8.32 7.29 -5.09
C MET A 39 8.06 6.79 -6.50
N GLU A 40 8.99 5.96 -7.00
CA GLU A 40 8.86 5.28 -8.29
C GLU A 40 7.55 4.48 -8.44
N GLN A 41 6.93 4.57 -9.62
CA GLN A 41 5.66 3.90 -9.91
C GLN A 41 5.72 2.37 -9.74
N SER A 42 6.87 1.76 -10.06
CA SER A 42 7.10 0.32 -9.88
C SER A 42 7.00 -0.11 -8.42
N ARG A 43 7.55 0.71 -7.50
CA ARG A 43 7.50 0.47 -6.05
C ARG A 43 6.08 0.62 -5.51
N ILE A 44 5.34 1.64 -5.96
CA ILE A 44 3.94 1.84 -5.57
C ILE A 44 3.06 0.69 -6.06
N SER A 45 3.18 0.33 -7.34
CA SER A 45 2.39 -0.76 -7.94
C SER A 45 2.63 -2.09 -7.24
N HIS A 46 3.88 -2.40 -6.93
CA HIS A 46 4.24 -3.61 -6.18
C HIS A 46 3.66 -3.59 -4.76
N SER A 47 3.76 -2.45 -4.06
CA SER A 47 3.22 -2.29 -2.71
C SER A 47 1.70 -2.45 -2.66
N VAL A 48 0.97 -1.87 -3.61
CA VAL A 48 -0.49 -2.02 -3.77
C VAL A 48 -0.86 -3.47 -4.07
N ARG A 49 -0.09 -4.16 -4.92
CA ARG A 49 -0.32 -5.58 -5.21
C ARG A 49 -0.17 -6.45 -3.97
N ILE A 50 0.87 -6.24 -3.17
CA ILE A 50 1.06 -6.98 -1.90
C ILE A 50 -0.12 -6.73 -0.96
N LEU A 51 -0.57 -5.47 -0.81
CA LEU A 51 -1.72 -5.13 0.02
C LEU A 51 -3.01 -5.81 -0.46
N LYS A 52 -3.21 -5.93 -1.78
CA LYS A 52 -4.37 -6.62 -2.37
C LYS A 52 -4.31 -8.14 -2.19
N GLU A 53 -3.10 -8.71 -2.24
CA GLU A 53 -2.89 -10.15 -2.12
C GLU A 53 -2.85 -10.62 -0.66
N ALA A 54 -2.73 -9.71 0.32
CA ALA A 54 -2.64 -10.02 1.76
C ALA A 54 -3.97 -10.54 2.33
#